data_AF-A0A7C8ET50-F1
#
_entry.id   AF-A0A7C8ET50-F1
#
_cell.length_a   1.000
_cell.length_b   1.000
_cell.length_c   1.000
_cell.angle_alpha   90.00
_cell.angle_beta   90.00
_cell.angle_gamma   90.00
#
_symmetry.space_group_name_H-M   'P 1'
#
loop_
_entity.id
_entity.type
_entity.pdbx_description
1 polymer ?
#
loop_
_entity_poly.entity_id
_entity_poly.type
_entity_poly.pdbx_seq_one_letter_code
_entity_poly.pdbx_strand_id
1 'polypeptide(L)' 'MRLEIVTAVSGVEFKTCYAQRVTDEIDGVAVNIIGIEDLKANKRAAGRYKDLNDLEQLP' A
#
# COMPACT_ATOMS: atom_id res chain seq x y z
N MET A 1 12.77 3.09 18.00
CA MET A 1 11.52 2.66 17.35
C MET A 1 10.76 3.90 16.90
N ARG A 2 10.48 4.05 15.60
CA ARG A 2 9.72 5.19 15.06
C ARG A 2 8.48 4.65 14.38
N LEU A 3 7.31 5.16 14.76
CA LEU A 3 6.03 4.82 14.19
C LEU A 3 5.47 6.07 13.52
N GLU A 4 5.05 5.94 12.26
CA GLU A 4 4.34 7.00 11.55
C GLU A 4 2.91 6.55 11.32
N ILE A 5 1.96 7.33 11.83
CA ILE A 5 0.53 7.07 11.65
C ILE A 5 0.02 8.09 10.64
N VAL A 6 -0.52 7.60 9.53
CA VAL A 6 -1.09 8.43 8.47
C VAL A 6 -2.56 8.05 8.33
N THR A 7 -3.44 9.04 8.47
CA THR A 7 -4.91 8.83 8.43
C THR A 7 -5.50 8.96 7.02
N ALA A 8 -4.71 9.38 6.05
CA ALA A 8 -5.12 9.53 4.66
C ALA A 8 -3.93 9.28 3.72
N VAL A 9 -4.18 8.53 2.66
CA VAL A 9 -3.18 8.20 1.65
C VAL A 9 -3.67 8.68 0.29
N SER A 10 -2.80 9.32 -0.48
CA SER A 10 -3.17 9.90 -1.79
C SER A 10 -3.53 8.82 -2.80
N GLY A 11 -4.52 9.05 -3.66
CA GLY A 11 -4.81 8.17 -4.82
C GLY A 11 -5.67 6.95 -4.54
N VAL A 12 -6.06 6.68 -3.29
CA VAL A 12 -7.01 5.61 -2.95
C VAL A 12 -7.98 6.09 -1.87
N GLU A 13 -9.20 5.57 -1.90
CA GLU A 13 -10.19 5.81 -0.85
C GLU A 13 -10.15 4.66 0.18
N PHE A 14 -10.08 5.00 1.46
CA PHE A 14 -9.92 4.00 2.53
C PHE A 14 -10.99 2.92 2.50
N LYS A 15 -12.26 3.27 2.26
CA LYS A 15 -13.37 2.30 2.25
C LYS A 15 -13.18 1.23 1.16
N THR A 16 -12.82 1.66 -0.05
CA THR A 16 -12.61 0.77 -1.19
C THR A 16 -11.36 -0.10 -0.97
N CYS A 17 -10.28 0.53 -0.51
CA CYS A 17 -9.01 -0.14 -0.26
C CYS A 17 -9.11 -1.16 0.89
N TYR A 18 -9.81 -0.81 1.97
CA TYR A 18 -10.03 -1.72 3.10
C TYR A 18 -10.91 -2.92 2.72
N ALA A 19 -11.84 -2.76 1.77
CA ALA A 19 -12.63 -3.87 1.25
C ALA A 19 -11.79 -4.85 0.42
N GLN A 20 -10.76 -4.36 -0.27
CA GLN A 20 -9.84 -5.16 -1.10
C GLN A 20 -8.54 -5.54 -0.38
N ARG A 21 -8.47 -5.34 0.94
CA ARG A 21 -7.29 -5.66 1.74
C ARG A 21 -6.98 -7.16 1.68
N VAL A 22 -5.69 -7.47 1.75
CA VAL A 22 -5.20 -8.84 1.94
C VAL A 22 -4.99 -9.05 3.44
N THR A 23 -5.41 -10.19 3.97
CA THR A 23 -5.10 -10.58 5.35
C THR A 23 -4.03 -11.65 5.30
N ASP A 24 -2.93 -11.45 6.02
CA ASP A 24 -1.84 -12.41 6.09
C ASP A 24 -1.36 -12.56 7.54
N GLU A 25 -0.62 -13.64 7.82
CA GLU A 25 -0.10 -13.93 9.15
C GLU A 25 1.38 -13.53 9.23
N ILE A 26 1.69 -12.59 10.13
CA ILE A 26 3.07 -12.18 10.42
C ILE A 26 3.33 -12.48 11.89
N ASP A 27 4.30 -13.36 12.16
CA ASP A 27 4.65 -13.81 13.52
C ASP A 27 3.45 -14.31 14.35
N GLY A 28 2.51 -15.03 13.71
CA GLY A 28 1.31 -15.56 14.38
C GLY A 28 0.16 -14.55 14.54
N VAL A 29 0.30 -13.33 14.00
CA VAL A 29 -0.70 -12.27 14.10
C VAL A 29 -1.32 -12.02 12.73
N ALA A 30 -2.65 -12.02 12.66
CA ALA A 30 -3.37 -11.64 11.46
C ALA A 30 -3.24 -10.12 11.20
N VAL A 31 -2.60 -9.76 10.10
CA VAL A 31 -2.34 -8.37 9.69
C VAL A 31 -3.12 -8.06 8.42
N ASN A 32 -3.73 -6.87 8.40
CA ASN A 32 -4.39 -6.32 7.21
C ASN A 32 -3.37 -5.54 6.37
N ILE A 33 -3.17 -5.98 5.13
CA ILE A 33 -2.22 -5.42 4.17
C ILE A 33 -3.01 -4.80 3.01
N ILE A 34 -2.55 -3.65 2.53
CA ILE A 34 -3.11 -3.00 1.33
C ILE A 34 -2.95 -3.91 0.10
N GLY A 35 -3.99 -4.00 -0.73
CA GLY A 35 -3.95 -4.75 -1.98
C GLY A 35 -2.93 -4.17 -2.97
N ILE A 36 -2.40 -5.01 -3.86
CA ILE A 36 -1.34 -4.62 -4.80
C ILE A 36 -1.77 -3.51 -5.77
N GLU A 37 -3.03 -3.52 -6.23
CA GLU A 37 -3.55 -2.51 -7.15
C GLU A 37 -3.72 -1.15 -6.45
N ASP A 38 -4.25 -1.14 -5.23
CA ASP A 38 -4.36 0.06 -4.42
C ASP A 38 -2.98 0.61 -4.02
N LEU A 39 -2.01 -0.26 -3.74
CA LEU A 39 -0.63 0.14 -3.48
C LEU A 39 -0.02 0.85 -4.69
N LYS A 40 -0.22 0.32 -5.91
CA LYS A 40 0.23 0.97 -7.16
C LYS A 40 -0.44 2.33 -7.35
N ALA A 41 -1.76 2.41 -7.16
CA ALA A 41 -2.51 3.66 -7.27
C ALA A 41 -2.02 4.70 -6.25
N ASN A 42 -1.78 4.28 -5.01
CA ASN A 42 -1.24 5.12 -3.96
C ASN A 42 0.16 5.64 -4.30
N LYS A 43 1.07 4.76 -4.72
CA LYS A 43 2.44 5.15 -5.10
C LYS A 43 2.45 6.15 -6.27
N ARG A 44 1.59 5.96 -7.28
CA ARG A 44 1.44 6.90 -8.40
C ARG A 44 0.96 8.29 -7.94
N ALA A 45 -0.06 8.32 -7.10
CA ALA A 45 -0.64 9.58 -6.63
C ALA A 45 0.18 10.30 -5.56
N ALA A 46 0.95 9.56 -4.76
CA ALA A 46 1.85 10.11 -3.75
C ALA A 46 3.10 10.79 -4.35
N GLY A 47 3.28 10.73 -5.69
CA GLY A 47 4.32 11.49 -6.40
C GLY A 47 5.75 11.07 -6.05
N ARG A 48 5.96 9.90 -5.44
CA ARG A 48 7.31 9.38 -5.16
C ARG A 48 7.90 8.79 -6.44
N TYR A 49 8.38 9.69 -7.29
CA TYR A 49 9.03 9.45 -8.59
C TYR A 49 10.27 8.53 -8.54
N LYS A 50 10.65 7.99 -7.37
CA LYS A 50 11.74 7.03 -7.20
C LYS A 50 11.31 5.56 -7.33
N ASP A 51 10.00 5.27 -7.19
CA ASP A 51 9.47 3.89 -7.25
C ASP A 51 8.88 3.54 -8.63
N LEU A 52 8.67 4.52 -9.52
CA LEU A 52 8.17 4.26 -10.89
C LEU A 52 9.20 3.49 -11.73
N ASN A 53 10.49 3.60 -11.39
CA ASN A 53 11.61 2.97 -12.08
C ASN A 53 11.80 1.48 -11.71
N ASP A 54 11.25 1.02 -10.59
CA ASP A 54 11.31 -0.40 -10.18
C ASP A 54 10.19 -1.24 -10.81
N LEU A 55 9.14 -0.60 -11.36
CA LEU A 55 8.07 -1.27 -12.10
C LEU A 55 8.52 -1.82 -13.46
N GLU A 56 9.66 -1.39 -14.00
CA GLU A 56 10.25 -1.93 -15.24
C GLU A 56 11.20 -3.14 -14.99
N GLN A 57 11.48 -3.53 -13.74
CA GLN A 57 12.44 -4.60 -13.41
C GLN A 57 11.84 -5.86 -12.75
N LEU A 58 10.52 -6.00 -12.68
CA LEU A 58 9.91 -7.28 -12.31
C LEU A 58 9.66 -8.12 -13.58
N PRO A 59 10.22 -9.33 -13.69
CA PRO A 59 9.99 -10.24 -14.82
C PRO A 59 8.54 -10.74 -14.89
#